data_AF-A0A352T1A2-F1
#
_entry.id   AF-A0A352T1A2-F1
#
_cell.length_a   1.000
_cell.length_b   1.000
_cell.length_c   1.000
_cell.angle_alpha   90.00
_cell.angle_beta   90.00
_cell.angle_gamma   90.00
#
_symmetry.space_group_name_H-M   'P 1'
#
loop_
_entity.id
_entity.type
_entity.pdbx_description
1 polymer ?
#
loop_
_entity_poly.entity_id
_entity_poly.type
_entity_poly.pdbx_seq_one_letter_code
_entity_poly.pdbx_strand_id
1 'polypeptide(L)'
;MDYLPYSQEYMLAVSVMGGMLLGFMWDIYRFFRHYVKLRRLGTAIGDVVYWIISIYIGVELIFDLSYGSVRFFILMGFMTGALLYF
;
A
#
# COMPACT_ATOMS: atom_id res chain seq x y z
N MET A 1 -8.02 -2.51 27.05
CA MET A 1 -8.68 -2.30 25.76
C MET A 1 -9.10 -3.66 25.27
N ASP A 2 -10.37 -4.00 25.41
CA ASP A 2 -10.88 -5.29 24.96
C ASP A 2 -10.84 -5.31 23.43
N TYR A 3 -9.94 -6.14 22.89
CA TYR A 3 -9.68 -6.25 21.47
C TYR A 3 -10.82 -7.02 20.81
N LEU A 4 -11.74 -6.30 20.17
CA LEU A 4 -12.68 -6.92 19.24
C LEU A 4 -11.89 -7.31 17.99
N PRO A 5 -11.73 -8.60 17.67
CA PRO A 5 -11.12 -9.00 16.41
C PRO A 5 -11.96 -8.42 15.28
N TYR A 6 -11.36 -7.62 14.40
CA TYR A 6 -12.03 -7.19 13.19
C TYR A 6 -12.54 -8.41 12.44
N SER A 7 -13.75 -8.33 11.90
CA SER A 7 -14.28 -9.40 11.09
C SER A 7 -13.46 -9.57 9.80
N GLN A 8 -13.48 -10.77 9.22
CA GLN A 8 -12.64 -11.09 8.06
C GLN A 8 -13.00 -10.22 6.85
N GLU A 9 -14.28 -9.94 6.68
CA GLU A 9 -14.81 -9.04 5.65
C GLU A 9 -14.34 -7.60 5.83
N TYR A 10 -14.22 -7.10 7.07
CA TYR A 10 -13.68 -5.77 7.35
C TYR A 10 -12.19 -5.69 6.99
N MET A 11 -11.40 -6.66 7.46
CA MET A 11 -9.97 -6.73 7.11
C MET A 11 -9.75 -6.80 5.59
N LEU A 12 -10.59 -7.56 4.87
CA LEU A 12 -10.53 -7.64 3.42
C LEU A 12 -10.89 -6.29 2.76
N ALA A 13 -11.98 -5.64 3.18
CA ALA A 13 -12.37 -4.35 2.62
C ALA A 13 -11.29 -3.28 2.84
N VAL A 14 -10.73 -3.20 4.05
CA VAL A 14 -9.65 -2.23 4.36
C VAL A 14 -8.38 -2.53 3.57
N SER A 15 -8.02 -3.80 3.39
CA SER A 15 -6.85 -4.16 2.57
C SER A 15 -7.04 -3.86 1.08
N VAL A 16 -8.26 -3.99 0.54
CA VAL A 16 -8.61 -3.49 -0.81
C VAL A 16 -8.44 -1.98 -0.88
N MET A 17 -8.98 -1.24 0.07
CA MET A 17 -8.80 0.22 0.13
C MET A 17 -7.32 0.62 0.25
N GLY A 18 -6.55 -0.14 1.04
CA GLY A 18 -5.10 0.04 1.16
C GLY A 18 -4.38 -0.19 -0.17
N GLY A 19 -4.79 -1.20 -0.95
CA GLY A 19 -4.26 -1.46 -2.28
C GLY A 19 -4.54 -0.30 -3.25
N MET A 20 -5.76 0.24 -3.21
CA MET A 20 -6.13 1.41 -4.00
C MET A 20 -5.34 2.65 -3.58
N LEU A 21 -5.12 2.84 -2.27
CA LEU A 21 -4.29 3.93 -1.75
C LEU A 21 -2.84 3.84 -2.26
N LEU A 22 -2.24 2.65 -2.24
CA LEU A 22 -0.89 2.44 -2.78
C LEU A 22 -0.83 2.73 -4.29
N GLY A 23 -1.84 2.30 -5.04
CA GLY A 23 -1.97 2.65 -6.47
C GLY A 23 -2.06 4.16 -6.70
N PHE A 24 -2.86 4.86 -5.90
CA PHE A 24 -2.97 6.32 -5.95
C PHE A 24 -1.64 7.02 -5.62
N MET A 25 -0.92 6.55 -4.61
CA MET A 25 0.40 7.07 -4.28
C MET A 25 1.41 6.86 -5.41
N TRP A 26 1.32 5.74 -6.12
CA TRP A 26 2.14 5.48 -7.30
C TRP A 26 1.87 6.50 -8.42
N ASP A 27 0.61 6.85 -8.66
CA ASP A 27 0.27 7.86 -9.67
C ASP A 27 0.78 9.25 -9.30
N ILE A 28 0.69 9.65 -8.02
CA ILE A 28 1.29 10.89 -7.54
C ILE A 28 2.81 10.86 -7.78
N TYR A 29 3.48 9.77 -7.40
CA TYR A 29 4.91 9.60 -7.64
C TYR A 29 5.25 9.69 -9.13
N ARG A 30 4.50 8.99 -9.98
CA ARG A 30 4.66 8.99 -11.44
C ARG A 30 4.45 10.37 -12.04
N PHE A 31 3.48 11.13 -11.53
CA PHE A 31 3.26 12.53 -11.89
C PHE A 31 4.52 13.34 -11.61
N PHE A 32 5.02 13.36 -10.37
CA PHE A 32 6.25 14.09 -10.03
C PHE A 32 7.46 13.65 -10.86
N ARG A 33 7.62 12.35 -11.10
CA ARG A 33 8.68 11.81 -11.96
C ARG A 33 8.62 12.34 -13.40
N HIS A 34 7.42 12.60 -13.93
CA HIS A 34 7.26 13.12 -15.27
C HIS A 34 7.61 14.61 -15.37
N TYR A 35 7.20 15.42 -14.39
CA TYR A 35 7.44 16.87 -14.40
C TYR A 35 8.84 17.24 -13.94
N VAL A 36 9.38 16.53 -12.97
CA VAL A 36 10.75 16.75 -12.48
C VAL A 36 11.67 15.89 -13.34
N LYS A 37 12.41 16.52 -14.27
CA LYS A 37 13.42 15.87 -15.12
C LYS A 37 14.64 15.42 -14.30
N LEU A 38 14.44 14.48 -13.37
CA LEU A 38 15.51 13.86 -12.61
C LEU A 38 16.37 13.01 -13.56
N ARG A 39 17.69 13.13 -13.46
CA ARG A 39 18.63 12.19 -14.07
C ARG A 39 18.41 10.79 -13.48
N ARG A 40 18.95 9.76 -14.14
CA ARG A 40 18.82 8.33 -13.76
C ARG A 40 18.93 8.04 -12.25
N LEU A 41 19.87 8.69 -11.56
CA LEU A 41 20.05 8.54 -10.11
C LEU A 41 18.87 9.07 -9.29
N GLY A 42 18.33 10.23 -9.65
CA GLY A 42 17.19 10.82 -8.94
C GLY A 42 15.90 10.02 -9.13
N THR A 43 15.71 9.42 -10.30
CA THR A 43 14.60 8.48 -10.53
C THR A 43 14.72 7.26 -9.62
N ALA A 44 15.90 6.65 -9.55
CA ALA A 44 16.14 5.49 -8.69
C ALA A 44 15.91 5.80 -7.20
N ILE A 45 16.36 6.97 -6.73
CA ILE A 45 16.09 7.42 -5.35
C ILE A 45 14.59 7.57 -5.12
N GLY A 46 13.88 8.21 -6.05
CA GLY A 46 12.43 8.37 -5.96
C GLY A 46 11.68 7.03 -5.94
N ASP A 47 12.09 6.08 -6.79
CA ASP A 47 11.51 4.73 -6.81
C ASP A 47 11.73 4.06 -5.44
N VAL A 48 12.96 4.10 -4.89
CA VAL A 48 13.28 3.53 -3.56
C VAL A 48 12.44 4.18 -2.46
N VAL A 49 12.29 5.50 -2.47
CA VAL A 49 11.47 6.21 -1.48
C VAL A 49 10.01 5.77 -1.57
N TYR A 50 9.44 5.67 -2.78
CA TYR A 50 8.09 5.16 -2.97
C TYR A 50 7.92 3.74 -2.40
N TRP A 51 8.88 2.85 -2.69
CA TRP A 51 8.83 1.47 -2.19
C TRP A 51 8.90 1.40 -0.66
N ILE A 52 9.79 2.18 -0.03
CA ILE A 52 9.92 2.21 1.44
C ILE A 52 8.60 2.69 2.07
N ILE A 53 8.01 3.76 1.55
CA ILE A 53 6.75 4.30 2.07
C ILE A 53 5.61 3.29 1.87
N SER A 54 5.54 2.65 0.72
CA SER A 54 4.52 1.64 0.41
C SER A 54 4.61 0.42 1.33
N ILE A 55 5.84 -0.06 1.58
CA ILE A 55 6.08 -1.16 2.52
C ILE A 55 5.69 -0.74 3.93
N TYR A 56 6.09 0.45 4.37
CA TYR A 56 5.73 0.97 5.69
C TYR A 56 4.22 1.01 5.89
N ILE A 57 3.47 1.62 4.97
CA ILE A 57 2.00 1.68 5.03
C ILE A 57 1.38 0.28 5.01
N GLY A 58 1.86 -0.60 4.12
CA GLY A 58 1.34 -1.97 4.02
C GLY A 58 1.57 -2.78 5.30
N VAL A 59 2.73 -2.61 5.94
CA VAL A 59 3.08 -3.29 7.20
C VAL A 59 2.25 -2.74 8.35
N GLU A 60 2.12 -1.42 8.50
CA GLU A 60 1.25 -0.79 9.52
C GLU A 60 -0.19 -1.29 9.39
N LEU A 61 -0.74 -1.36 8.18
CA LEU A 61 -2.08 -1.92 7.95
C LEU A 61 -2.20 -3.39 8.36
N ILE A 62 -1.17 -4.22 8.13
CA ILE A 62 -1.17 -5.62 8.59
C ILE A 62 -1.08 -5.69 10.12
N PHE A 63 -0.33 -4.79 10.76
CA PHE A 63 -0.27 -4.69 12.21
C PHE A 63 -1.62 -4.29 12.81
N ASP A 64 -2.29 -3.29 12.24
CA ASP A 64 -3.58 -2.81 12.71
C ASP A 64 -4.71 -3.82 12.48
N LEU A 65 -4.72 -4.50 11.33
CA LEU A 65 -5.80 -5.41 10.96
C LEU A 65 -5.66 -6.79 11.59
N SER A 66 -4.44 -7.32 11.70
CA SER A 66 -4.22 -8.70 12.11
C SER A 66 -3.06 -8.89 13.09
N TYR A 67 -2.66 -7.84 13.81
CA TYR A 67 -1.59 -7.88 14.81
C TYR A 67 -0.28 -8.45 14.25
N GLY A 68 0.04 -8.08 13.01
CA GLY A 68 1.28 -8.49 12.35
C GLY A 68 1.23 -9.91 11.76
N SER A 69 0.12 -10.64 11.92
CA SER A 69 -0.06 -11.93 11.27
C SER A 69 -0.27 -11.74 9.77
N VAL A 70 0.69 -12.13 8.93
CA VAL A 70 0.54 -12.01 7.47
C VAL A 70 -0.50 -13.02 6.98
N ARG A 71 -1.71 -12.54 6.69
CA ARG A 71 -2.82 -13.36 6.19
C ARG A 71 -2.93 -13.23 4.67
N PHE A 72 -3.06 -14.37 3.99
CA PHE A 72 -3.09 -14.39 2.52
C PHE A 72 -4.19 -13.51 1.91
N PHE A 73 -5.39 -13.50 2.50
CA PHE A 73 -6.49 -12.68 1.98
C PHE A 73 -6.25 -11.17 2.11
N ILE A 74 -5.44 -10.72 3.09
CA ILE A 74 -5.05 -9.31 3.24
C ILE A 74 -4.11 -8.92 2.08
N LEU A 75 -3.17 -9.80 1.74
CA LEU A 75 -2.28 -9.60 0.58
C LEU A 75 -3.07 -9.60 -0.73
N MET A 76 -4.02 -10.54 -0.89
CA MET A 76 -4.95 -10.55 -2.02
C MET A 76 -5.80 -9.27 -2.07
N GLY A 77 -6.22 -8.74 -0.92
CA GLY A 77 -6.89 -7.45 -0.83
C GLY A 77 -6.04 -6.31 -1.39
N PHE A 78 -4.78 -6.19 -0.95
CA PHE A 78 -3.86 -5.20 -1.51
C PHE A 78 -3.68 -5.34 -3.03
N MET A 79 -3.47 -6.57 -3.52
CA MET A 79 -3.34 -6.82 -4.96
C MET A 79 -4.62 -6.45 -5.73
N THR A 80 -5.78 -6.85 -5.21
CA THR A 80 -7.08 -6.55 -5.82
C THR A 80 -7.34 -5.06 -5.84
N GLY A 81 -7.05 -4.35 -4.73
CA GLY A 81 -7.17 -2.90 -4.65
C GLY A 81 -6.27 -2.18 -5.64
N ALA A 82 -5.02 -2.62 -5.80
CA ALA A 82 -4.12 -2.06 -6.80
C ALA A 82 -4.63 -2.31 -8.23
N LEU A 83 -5.15 -3.51 -8.53
CA LEU A 83 -5.74 -3.85 -9.82
C LEU A 83 -7.04 -3.09 -10.12
N LEU A 84 -7.83 -2.74 -9.10
CA LEU A 84 -9.04 -1.94 -9.26
C LEU A 84 -8.72 -0.45 -9.47
N TYR A 85 -7.56 -0.02 -9.01
CA TYR A 85 -7.13 1.37 -9.15
C TYR A 85 -6.59 1.67 -10.56
N PHE A 86 -5.81 0.75 -11.15
CA PHE A 86 -5.18 0.92 -12.47
C PHE A 86 -6.07 0.44 -13.62
#